data_AF-A0A6S5C991-F1
#
_entry.id   AF-A0A6S5C991-F1
#
_cell.length_a   1.000
_cell.length_b   1.000
_cell.length_c   1.000
_cell.angle_alpha   90.00
_cell.angle_beta   90.00
_cell.angle_gamma   90.00
#
_symmetry.space_group_name_H-M   'P 1'
#
loop_
_entity.id
_entity.type
_entity.pdbx_description
1 polymer ?
#
loop_
_entity_poly.entity_id
_entity_poly.type
_entity_poly.pdbx_seq_one_letter_code
_entity_poly.pdbx_strand_id
1 'polypeptide(L)'
;MGKESSVSNIAIIKQQAAENFAAEFPILAQRGIDEPTWNALCNTIYPGANPDSVVMAIDYCKARGLDILLKPVHLVPMQVTDARTKDKVWRDVPMPGIGMYRIQADRSGNYAGADEPVFGPDVTEEFQDPYNQQNKIKVTYPQWCKYTVYKMIDGQRVAFHALERWKENYATQSGKTECPNAMWRKRPYAQLAKCTEAQALRKAWPEIGSEPTAEEMEGKEIIINEIPGAQVQQQKAPNRTLAAMKGSMDQPVTLEAEPQQHVEPHIETVEQVDHASAYADHSAAIEGASSGEEWQRAYTAAWEWANGTGDPQIVKGIKQVAGERKRQLDQQQA
;
A
#
# COMPACT_ATOMS: atom_id res chain seq x y z
N MET A 1 9.40 -40.13 32.09
CA MET A 1 8.63 -40.74 30.99
C MET A 1 7.52 -39.85 30.39
N GLY A 2 7.21 -38.65 30.92
CA GLY A 2 6.11 -37.82 30.38
C GLY A 2 6.45 -36.82 29.25
N LYS A 3 7.73 -36.61 28.91
CA LYS A 3 8.13 -35.61 27.90
C LYS A 3 8.11 -36.13 26.45
N GLU A 4 8.43 -37.41 26.21
CA GLU A 4 8.46 -37.98 24.85
C GLU A 4 7.06 -38.13 24.23
N SER A 5 6.05 -38.53 25.01
CA SER A 5 4.67 -38.68 24.52
C SER A 5 4.00 -37.34 24.16
N SER A 6 4.37 -36.25 24.84
CA SER A 6 3.83 -34.90 24.57
C SER A 6 4.40 -34.28 23.29
N VAL A 7 5.69 -34.51 23.00
CA VAL A 7 6.35 -34.05 21.77
C VAL A 7 5.76 -34.76 20.53
N SER A 8 5.45 -36.05 20.65
CA SER A 8 4.79 -36.83 19.59
C SER A 8 3.41 -36.28 19.22
N ASN A 9 2.61 -35.85 20.21
CA ASN A 9 1.28 -35.32 19.98
C ASN A 9 1.30 -33.94 19.29
N ILE A 10 2.26 -33.08 19.63
CA ILE A 10 2.41 -31.76 19.00
C ILE A 10 2.80 -31.90 17.53
N ALA A 11 3.68 -32.84 17.20
CA ALA A 11 4.09 -33.10 15.82
C ALA A 11 2.90 -33.54 14.95
N ILE A 12 2.06 -34.43 15.47
CA ILE A 12 0.83 -34.90 14.78
C ILE A 12 -0.13 -33.74 14.53
N ILE A 13 -0.37 -32.89 15.54
CA ILE A 13 -1.26 -31.73 15.40
C ILE A 13 -0.76 -30.77 14.33
N LYS A 14 0.55 -30.47 14.32
CA LYS A 14 1.17 -29.60 13.30
C LYS A 14 1.04 -30.17 11.90
N GLN A 15 1.27 -31.48 11.76
CA GLN A 15 1.12 -32.15 10.46
C GLN A 15 -0.34 -32.10 9.98
N GLN A 16 -1.29 -32.43 10.85
CA GLN A 16 -2.71 -32.37 10.50
C GLN A 16 -3.16 -30.95 10.11
N ALA A 17 -2.69 -29.92 10.82
CA ALA A 17 -2.98 -28.54 10.49
C ALA A 17 -2.43 -28.16 9.09
N ALA A 18 -1.19 -28.55 8.79
CA ALA A 18 -0.58 -28.32 7.48
C ALA A 18 -1.34 -29.05 6.36
N GLU A 19 -1.77 -30.30 6.59
CA GLU A 19 -2.56 -31.09 5.64
C GLU A 19 -3.94 -30.48 5.40
N ASN A 20 -4.61 -30.02 6.47
CA ASN A 20 -5.90 -29.33 6.37
C ASN A 20 -5.78 -28.04 5.55
N PHE A 21 -4.77 -27.22 5.85
CA PHE A 21 -4.52 -26.00 5.11
C PHE A 21 -4.22 -26.29 3.63
N ALA A 22 -3.41 -27.31 3.33
CA ALA A 22 -3.09 -27.68 1.96
C ALA A 22 -4.31 -28.21 1.18
N ALA A 23 -5.23 -28.91 1.86
CA ALA A 23 -6.48 -29.37 1.27
C ALA A 23 -7.45 -28.22 0.97
N GLU A 24 -7.51 -27.21 1.86
CA GLU A 24 -8.36 -26.04 1.70
C GLU A 24 -7.79 -25.04 0.68
N PHE A 25 -6.46 -24.83 0.69
CA PHE A 25 -5.75 -23.87 -0.15
C PHE A 25 -4.65 -24.52 -1.00
N PRO A 26 -5.01 -25.42 -1.94
CA PRO A 26 -4.03 -26.16 -2.75
C PRO A 26 -3.15 -25.25 -3.62
N ILE A 27 -3.68 -24.10 -4.05
CA ILE A 27 -2.96 -23.09 -4.83
C ILE A 27 -1.81 -22.47 -4.03
N LEU A 28 -2.02 -22.23 -2.73
CA LEU A 28 -1.00 -21.67 -1.83
C LEU A 28 0.03 -22.74 -1.46
N ALA A 29 -0.42 -23.94 -1.11
CA ALA A 29 0.45 -25.07 -0.80
C ALA A 29 1.38 -25.43 -1.98
N GLN A 30 0.87 -25.42 -3.22
CA GLN A 30 1.69 -25.63 -4.43
C GLN A 30 2.80 -24.57 -4.58
N ARG A 31 2.58 -23.36 -4.06
CA ARG A 31 3.57 -22.28 -4.07
C ARG A 31 4.56 -22.36 -2.91
N GLY A 32 4.36 -23.30 -1.98
CA GLY A 32 5.16 -23.41 -0.76
C GLY A 32 4.76 -22.38 0.30
N ILE A 33 3.55 -21.83 0.23
CA ILE A 33 3.02 -20.90 1.22
C ILE A 33 2.22 -21.70 2.23
N ASP A 34 2.59 -21.60 3.50
CA ASP A 34 1.86 -22.19 4.63
C ASP A 34 0.89 -21.18 5.27
N GLU A 35 0.06 -21.66 6.19
CA GLU A 35 -0.97 -20.84 6.85
C GLU A 35 -0.39 -19.61 7.57
N PRO A 36 0.69 -19.71 8.38
CA PRO A 36 1.29 -18.55 9.02
C PRO A 36 1.82 -17.52 8.00
N THR A 37 2.47 -17.97 6.93
CA THR A 37 2.97 -17.07 5.88
C THR A 37 1.82 -16.37 5.17
N TRP A 38 0.76 -17.11 4.82
CA TRP A 38 -0.42 -16.53 4.21
C TRP A 38 -1.07 -15.47 5.10
N ASN A 39 -1.23 -15.76 6.39
CA ASN A 39 -1.78 -14.82 7.36
C ASN A 39 -0.91 -13.56 7.51
N ALA A 40 0.42 -13.69 7.52
CA ALA A 40 1.32 -12.54 7.54
C ALA A 40 1.18 -11.68 6.27
N LEU A 41 1.07 -12.32 5.10
CA LEU A 41 0.90 -11.63 3.83
C LEU A 41 -0.40 -10.82 3.78
N CYS A 42 -1.53 -11.42 4.12
CA CYS A 42 -2.84 -10.77 4.03
C CYS A 42 -3.07 -9.71 5.12
N ASN A 43 -2.57 -9.93 6.34
CA ASN A 43 -2.90 -9.07 7.48
C ASN A 43 -1.84 -8.01 7.79
N THR A 44 -0.61 -8.17 7.31
CA THR A 44 0.51 -7.26 7.65
C THR A 44 1.21 -6.71 6.43
N ILE A 45 1.56 -7.55 5.44
CA ILE A 45 2.33 -7.09 4.28
C ILE A 45 1.44 -6.37 3.27
N TYR A 46 0.27 -6.94 2.98
CA TYR A 46 -0.73 -6.45 2.03
C TYR A 46 -2.13 -6.33 2.69
N PRO A 47 -2.27 -5.55 3.78
CA PRO A 47 -3.55 -5.41 4.46
C PRO A 47 -4.61 -4.84 3.52
N GLY A 48 -5.77 -5.51 3.47
CA GLY A 48 -6.92 -5.09 2.66
C GLY A 48 -6.80 -5.38 1.17
N ALA A 49 -5.68 -5.94 0.69
CA ALA A 49 -5.55 -6.34 -0.70
C ALA A 49 -6.44 -7.55 -1.01
N ASN A 50 -6.90 -7.65 -2.26
CA ASN A 50 -7.63 -8.83 -2.71
C ASN A 50 -6.70 -10.06 -2.61
N PRO A 51 -7.13 -11.19 -2.00
CA PRO A 51 -6.36 -12.43 -1.92
C PRO A 51 -5.76 -12.89 -3.25
N ASP A 52 -6.49 -12.77 -4.36
CA ASP A 52 -5.98 -13.16 -5.67
C ASP A 52 -4.83 -12.25 -6.13
N SER A 53 -4.85 -10.96 -5.75
CA SER A 53 -3.74 -10.02 -5.97
C SER A 53 -2.52 -10.38 -5.13
N VAL A 54 -2.70 -10.87 -3.91
CA VAL A 54 -1.60 -11.36 -3.06
C VAL A 54 -0.96 -12.60 -3.68
N VAL A 55 -1.76 -13.52 -4.24
CA VAL A 55 -1.24 -14.67 -5.00
C VAL A 55 -0.44 -14.21 -6.22
N MET A 56 -0.91 -13.21 -6.95
CA MET A 56 -0.17 -12.63 -8.06
C MET A 56 1.17 -12.01 -7.61
N ALA A 57 1.21 -11.33 -6.47
CA ALA A 57 2.46 -10.82 -5.90
C ALA A 57 3.42 -11.96 -5.53
N ILE A 58 2.92 -13.05 -4.93
CA ILE A 58 3.71 -14.26 -4.65
C ILE A 58 4.33 -14.80 -5.94
N ASP A 59 3.53 -14.96 -7.01
CA ASP A 59 4.01 -15.48 -8.29
C ASP A 59 5.03 -14.55 -8.95
N TYR A 60 4.80 -13.24 -8.90
CA TYR A 60 5.74 -12.23 -9.38
C TYR A 60 7.09 -12.35 -8.66
N CYS A 61 7.08 -12.38 -7.33
CA CYS A 61 8.28 -12.50 -6.52
C CYS A 61 8.99 -13.83 -6.78
N LYS A 62 8.26 -14.95 -6.84
CA LYS A 62 8.82 -16.27 -7.13
C LYS A 62 9.51 -16.32 -8.50
N ALA A 63 8.88 -15.78 -9.54
CA ALA A 63 9.45 -15.73 -10.89
C ALA A 63 10.75 -14.91 -10.96
N ARG A 64 10.91 -13.92 -10.07
CA ARG A 64 12.12 -13.08 -9.98
C ARG A 64 13.09 -13.50 -8.87
N GLY A 65 12.83 -14.61 -8.18
CA GLY A 65 13.65 -15.07 -7.05
C GLY A 65 13.69 -14.10 -5.87
N LEU A 66 12.62 -13.33 -5.66
CA LEU A 66 12.48 -12.36 -4.58
C LEU A 66 11.73 -12.98 -3.40
N ASP A 67 12.10 -12.57 -2.19
CA ASP A 67 11.34 -12.90 -0.98
C ASP A 67 10.15 -11.96 -0.84
N ILE A 68 8.93 -12.51 -0.90
CA ILE A 68 7.68 -11.76 -0.79
C ILE A 68 7.52 -11.07 0.56
N LEU A 69 8.11 -11.62 1.64
CA LEU A 69 8.00 -11.06 2.99
C LEU A 69 8.80 -9.76 3.16
N LEU A 70 9.79 -9.51 2.29
CA LEU A 70 10.51 -8.24 2.24
C LEU A 70 9.72 -7.14 1.53
N LYS A 71 8.50 -7.44 1.06
CA LYS A 71 7.63 -6.54 0.31
C LYS A 71 8.34 -5.82 -0.85
N PRO A 72 9.00 -6.56 -1.77
CA PRO A 72 9.72 -5.96 -2.88
C PRO A 72 8.78 -5.31 -3.92
N VAL A 73 7.50 -5.69 -3.91
CA VAL A 73 6.44 -5.10 -4.75
C VAL A 73 5.28 -4.60 -3.90
N HIS A 74 4.63 -3.57 -4.38
CA HIS A 74 3.38 -3.01 -3.84
C HIS A 74 2.21 -3.45 -4.71
N LEU A 75 1.05 -3.69 -4.11
CA LEU A 75 -0.20 -3.88 -4.85
C LEU A 75 -0.88 -2.53 -4.93
N VAL A 76 -0.86 -1.92 -6.11
CA VAL A 76 -1.40 -0.57 -6.32
C VAL A 76 -2.70 -0.68 -7.13
N PRO A 77 -3.83 -0.19 -6.60
CA PRO A 77 -5.09 -0.17 -7.35
C PRO A 77 -4.97 0.75 -8.57
N MET A 78 -5.30 0.22 -9.74
CA MET A 78 -5.26 0.91 -11.02
C MET A 78 -6.59 0.80 -11.72
N GLN A 79 -7.11 1.92 -12.21
CA GLN A 79 -8.30 1.91 -13.06
C GLN A 79 -7.88 1.53 -14.47
N VAL A 80 -8.32 0.35 -14.91
CA VAL A 80 -8.05 -0.19 -16.23
C VAL A 80 -9.34 -0.18 -17.04
N THR A 81 -9.28 0.29 -18.27
CA THR A 81 -10.41 0.16 -19.21
C THR A 81 -10.37 -1.25 -19.81
N ASP A 82 -11.41 -2.04 -19.59
CA ASP A 82 -11.56 -3.34 -20.22
C ASP A 82 -11.68 -3.14 -21.74
N ALA A 83 -10.75 -3.73 -22.49
CA ALA A 83 -10.68 -3.51 -23.95
C ALA A 83 -11.93 -4.01 -24.69
N ARG A 84 -12.63 -5.01 -24.13
CA ARG A 84 -13.80 -5.65 -24.73
C ARG A 84 -15.09 -4.93 -24.35
N THR A 85 -15.31 -4.66 -23.07
CA THR A 85 -16.57 -4.04 -22.61
C THR A 85 -16.53 -2.52 -22.61
N LYS A 86 -15.32 -1.93 -22.67
CA LYS A 86 -15.05 -0.49 -22.50
C LYS A 86 -15.40 0.04 -21.10
N ASP A 87 -15.68 -0.85 -20.16
CA ASP A 87 -15.91 -0.48 -18.76
C ASP A 87 -14.60 -0.20 -18.04
N LYS A 88 -14.65 0.72 -17.07
CA LYS A 88 -13.54 0.99 -16.17
C LYS A 88 -13.62 0.03 -14.98
N VAL A 89 -12.57 -0.78 -14.79
CA VAL A 89 -12.46 -1.72 -13.68
C VAL A 89 -11.22 -1.43 -12.87
N TRP A 90 -11.34 -1.48 -11.54
CA TRP A 90 -10.19 -1.40 -10.65
C TRP A 90 -9.50 -2.76 -10.57
N ARG A 91 -8.17 -2.76 -10.73
CA ARG A 91 -7.33 -3.95 -10.56
C ARG A 91 -6.08 -3.57 -9.80
N ASP A 92 -5.67 -4.41 -8.86
CA ASP A 92 -4.35 -4.26 -8.26
C ASP A 92 -3.28 -4.65 -9.28
N VAL A 93 -2.24 -3.82 -9.38
CA VAL A 93 -1.06 -4.09 -10.20
C VAL A 93 0.15 -4.24 -9.27
N PRO A 94 0.91 -5.35 -9.35
CA PRO A 94 2.19 -5.47 -8.67
C PRO A 94 3.16 -4.45 -9.27
N MET A 95 3.59 -3.49 -8.46
CA MET A 95 4.51 -2.45 -8.84
C MET A 95 5.80 -2.58 -8.03
N PRO A 96 7.00 -2.53 -8.66
CA PRO A 96 8.26 -2.57 -7.94
C PRO A 96 8.34 -1.47 -6.88
N GLY A 97 8.82 -1.78 -5.69
CA GLY A 97 9.32 -0.77 -4.76
C GLY A 97 10.81 -0.52 -4.99
N ILE A 98 11.34 0.58 -4.47
CA ILE A 98 12.80 0.85 -4.50
C ILE A 98 13.64 -0.31 -3.93
N GLY A 99 13.08 -1.06 -2.96
CA GLY A 99 13.73 -2.24 -2.39
C GLY A 99 14.05 -3.32 -3.43
N MET A 100 13.16 -3.54 -4.40
CA MET A 100 13.42 -4.49 -5.49
C MET A 100 14.60 -4.06 -6.36
N TYR A 101 14.69 -2.76 -6.67
CA TYR A 101 15.77 -2.24 -7.52
C TYR A 101 17.13 -2.33 -6.83
N ARG A 102 17.16 -2.09 -5.51
CA ARG A 102 18.36 -2.30 -4.69
C ARG A 102 18.79 -3.76 -4.68
N ILE A 103 17.85 -4.70 -4.51
CA ILE A 103 18.15 -6.14 -4.55
C ILE A 103 18.71 -6.55 -5.91
N GLN A 104 18.12 -6.06 -7.01
CA GLN A 104 18.58 -6.37 -8.36
C GLN A 104 19.97 -5.78 -8.64
N ALA A 105 20.23 -4.54 -8.23
CA ALA A 105 21.54 -3.93 -8.36
C ALA A 105 22.60 -4.71 -7.58
N ASP A 106 22.34 -5.07 -6.32
CA ASP A 106 23.28 -5.87 -5.51
C ASP A 106 23.56 -7.25 -6.14
N ARG A 107 22.50 -7.97 -6.53
CA ARG A 107 22.61 -9.29 -7.17
C ARG A 107 23.27 -9.28 -8.55
N SER A 108 23.42 -8.12 -9.17
CA SER A 108 24.15 -8.00 -10.45
C SER A 108 25.65 -8.29 -10.31
N GLY A 109 26.18 -8.29 -9.08
CA GLY A 109 27.59 -8.56 -8.80
C GLY A 109 28.55 -7.42 -9.18
N ASN A 110 28.03 -6.30 -9.70
CA ASN A 110 28.83 -5.14 -10.08
C ASN A 110 28.36 -3.83 -9.43
N TYR A 111 27.47 -3.88 -8.44
CA TYR A 111 27.16 -2.72 -7.61
C TYR A 111 28.39 -2.28 -6.80
N ALA A 112 28.75 -1.01 -6.89
CA ALA A 112 29.96 -0.43 -6.31
C ALA A 112 29.66 0.72 -5.33
N GLY A 113 28.51 0.63 -4.65
CA GLY A 113 28.04 1.61 -3.67
C GLY A 113 27.32 2.81 -4.30
N ALA A 114 27.01 3.78 -3.45
CA ALA A 114 26.33 5.02 -3.79
C ALA A 114 26.86 6.17 -2.94
N ASP A 115 26.63 7.41 -3.39
CA ASP A 115 26.83 8.59 -2.55
C ASP A 115 25.55 8.94 -1.78
N GLU A 116 25.68 9.76 -0.74
CA GLU A 116 24.53 10.40 -0.11
C GLU A 116 23.77 11.29 -1.10
N PRO A 117 22.43 11.43 -0.95
CA PRO A 117 21.65 12.34 -1.78
C PRO A 117 22.11 13.79 -1.59
N VAL A 118 22.30 14.50 -2.70
CA VAL A 118 22.59 15.94 -2.69
C VAL A 118 21.31 16.68 -3.01
N PHE A 119 20.92 17.61 -2.14
CA PHE A 119 19.69 18.39 -2.31
C PHE A 119 19.97 19.80 -2.83
N GLY A 120 19.03 20.29 -3.63
CA GLY A 120 18.97 21.70 -4.01
C GLY A 120 18.51 22.59 -2.85
N PRO A 121 18.46 23.91 -3.07
CA PRO A 121 18.01 24.85 -2.07
C PRO A 121 16.56 24.56 -1.65
N ASP A 122 16.24 24.93 -0.41
CA ASP A 122 14.89 24.82 0.11
C ASP A 122 13.96 25.83 -0.57
N VAL A 123 12.78 25.35 -0.91
CA VAL A 123 11.66 26.16 -1.40
C VAL A 123 10.53 26.00 -0.41
N THR A 124 9.92 27.12 -0.03
CA THR A 124 8.73 27.13 0.81
C THR A 124 7.54 27.66 0.02
N GLU A 125 6.50 26.85 -0.10
CA GLU A 125 5.28 27.16 -0.86
C GLU A 125 4.05 26.96 0.02
N GLU A 126 3.01 27.75 -0.21
CA GLU A 126 1.72 27.58 0.44
C GLU A 126 0.74 26.89 -0.51
N PHE A 127 0.17 25.78 -0.06
CA PHE A 127 -0.83 25.01 -0.78
C PHE A 127 -2.21 25.23 -0.18
N GLN A 128 -3.25 25.14 -1.00
CA GLN A 128 -4.62 25.18 -0.51
C GLN A 128 -4.90 23.96 0.38
N ASP A 129 -5.40 24.18 1.59
CA ASP A 129 -5.83 23.07 2.45
C ASP A 129 -7.05 22.38 1.82
N PRO A 130 -6.98 21.07 1.53
CA PRO A 130 -8.08 20.35 0.88
C PRO A 130 -9.31 20.16 1.76
N TYR A 131 -9.17 20.31 3.09
CA TYR A 131 -10.27 20.19 4.04
C TYR A 131 -10.87 21.53 4.43
N ASN A 132 -10.09 22.60 4.34
CA ASN A 132 -10.55 23.95 4.66
C ASN A 132 -10.08 24.96 3.62
N GLN A 133 -10.98 25.33 2.71
CA GLN A 133 -10.70 26.27 1.63
C GLN A 133 -10.26 27.68 2.09
N GLN A 134 -10.43 28.01 3.37
CA GLN A 134 -10.01 29.30 3.93
C GLN A 134 -8.58 29.27 4.50
N ASN A 135 -7.97 28.08 4.63
CA ASN A 135 -6.64 27.90 5.19
C ASN A 135 -5.63 27.54 4.10
N LYS A 136 -4.34 27.76 4.41
CA LYS A 136 -3.22 27.32 3.58
C LYS A 136 -2.25 26.48 4.39
N ILE A 137 -1.66 25.48 3.74
CA ILE A 137 -0.64 24.61 4.30
C ILE A 137 0.70 25.01 3.73
N LYS A 138 1.61 25.45 4.59
CA LYS A 138 2.97 25.82 4.22
C LYS A 138 3.86 24.58 4.22
N VAL A 139 4.50 24.28 3.11
CA VAL A 139 5.40 23.12 2.95
C VAL A 139 6.77 23.60 2.51
N THR A 140 7.82 23.11 3.17
CA THR A 140 9.23 23.36 2.77
C THR A 140 9.83 22.08 2.23
N TYR A 141 10.42 22.15 1.04
CA TYR A 141 10.96 20.99 0.33
C TYR A 141 12.21 21.38 -0.48
N PRO A 142 13.11 20.43 -0.79
CA PRO A 142 14.25 20.72 -1.65
C PRO A 142 13.79 20.91 -3.10
N GLN A 143 14.31 21.92 -3.81
CA GLN A 143 13.93 22.15 -5.20
C GLN A 143 14.19 20.93 -6.10
N TRP A 144 15.29 20.23 -5.84
CA TRP A 144 15.71 19.03 -6.56
C TRP A 144 16.53 18.11 -5.64
N CYS A 145 16.68 16.86 -6.04
CA CYS A 145 17.60 15.89 -5.44
C CYS A 145 18.46 15.28 -6.55
N LYS A 146 19.75 15.09 -6.29
CA LYS A 146 20.68 14.35 -7.13
C LYS A 146 21.16 13.11 -6.36
N TYR A 147 21.10 11.95 -7.00
CA TYR A 147 21.57 10.69 -6.43
C TYR A 147 22.58 10.03 -7.36
N THR A 148 23.67 9.50 -6.79
CA THR A 148 24.74 8.82 -7.53
C THR A 148 24.83 7.37 -7.08
N VAL A 149 24.78 6.44 -8.04
CA VAL A 149 25.11 5.03 -7.83
C VAL A 149 26.32 4.67 -8.66
N TYR A 150 27.10 3.70 -8.20
CA TYR A 150 28.32 3.27 -8.88
C TYR A 150 28.21 1.84 -9.32
N LYS A 151 28.76 1.56 -10.50
CA LYS A 151 28.80 0.24 -11.11
C LYS A 151 30.21 -0.08 -11.59
N MET A 152 30.66 -1.31 -11.36
CA MET A 152 31.91 -1.80 -11.94
C MET A 152 31.70 -2.16 -13.41
N ILE A 153 32.48 -1.55 -14.30
CA ILE A 153 32.53 -1.84 -15.73
C ILE A 153 33.99 -2.05 -16.10
N ASP A 154 34.35 -3.26 -16.53
CA ASP A 154 35.72 -3.64 -16.90
C ASP A 154 36.78 -3.24 -15.86
N GLY A 155 36.48 -3.46 -14.57
CA GLY A 155 37.37 -3.14 -13.46
C GLY A 155 37.41 -1.66 -13.06
N GLN A 156 36.64 -0.79 -13.73
CA GLN A 156 36.51 0.63 -13.39
C GLN A 156 35.21 0.92 -12.66
N ARG A 157 35.27 1.75 -11.61
CA ARG A 157 34.09 2.24 -10.90
C ARG A 157 33.49 3.42 -11.69
N VAL A 158 32.35 3.19 -12.33
CA VAL A 158 31.65 4.17 -13.18
C VAL A 158 30.45 4.73 -12.42
N ALA A 159 30.29 6.05 -12.46
CA ALA A 159 29.21 6.76 -11.79
C ALA A 159 27.98 6.93 -12.70
N PHE A 160 26.80 6.69 -12.14
CA PHE A 160 25.51 6.93 -12.78
C PHE A 160 24.69 7.84 -11.88
N HIS A 161 24.13 8.90 -12.47
CA HIS A 161 23.43 9.93 -11.71
C HIS A 161 22.00 10.14 -12.22
N ALA A 162 21.10 10.41 -11.29
CA ALA A 162 19.79 10.99 -11.58
C ALA A 162 19.62 12.31 -10.83
N LEU A 163 18.82 13.20 -11.40
CA LEU A 163 18.39 14.44 -10.78
C LEU A 163 16.89 14.56 -11.00
N GLU A 164 16.14 14.63 -9.91
CA GLU A 164 14.69 14.75 -9.91
C GLU A 164 14.28 16.06 -9.26
N ARG A 165 13.29 16.74 -9.84
CA ARG A 165 12.71 17.95 -9.25
C ARG A 165 11.52 17.58 -8.39
N TRP A 166 11.40 18.24 -7.24
CA TRP A 166 10.31 17.95 -6.31
C TRP A 166 8.93 18.16 -6.95
N LYS A 167 8.74 19.29 -7.65
CA LYS A 167 7.46 19.64 -8.33
C LYS A 167 7.05 18.66 -9.43
N GLU A 168 7.99 17.86 -9.96
CA GLU A 168 7.71 16.84 -10.98
C GLU A 168 7.35 15.47 -10.35
N ASN A 169 7.67 15.28 -9.06
CA ASN A 169 7.64 13.96 -8.42
C ASN A 169 6.64 13.82 -7.27
N TYR A 170 6.34 14.89 -6.55
CA TYR A 170 5.52 14.78 -5.33
C TYR A 170 4.12 14.23 -5.61
N ALA A 171 3.64 13.41 -4.69
CA ALA A 171 2.27 12.91 -4.73
C ALA A 171 1.31 13.94 -4.12
N THR A 172 0.24 14.26 -4.83
CA THR A 172 -0.85 15.05 -4.28
C THR A 172 -1.73 14.18 -3.39
N GLN A 173 -2.49 14.82 -2.50
CA GLN A 173 -3.42 14.12 -1.62
C GLN A 173 -4.58 13.46 -2.38
N SER A 174 -4.96 14.03 -3.53
CA SER A 174 -5.89 13.43 -4.48
C SER A 174 -5.76 14.11 -5.84
N GLY A 175 -6.37 13.55 -6.89
CA GLY A 175 -6.45 14.21 -8.20
C GLY A 175 -7.25 15.52 -8.23
N LYS A 176 -7.84 15.95 -7.10
CA LYS A 176 -8.65 17.18 -6.99
C LYS A 176 -7.89 18.34 -6.32
N THR A 177 -6.65 18.14 -5.90
CA THR A 177 -5.87 19.14 -5.16
C THR A 177 -4.40 19.09 -5.52
N GLU A 178 -3.74 20.24 -5.52
CA GLU A 178 -2.29 20.38 -5.66
C GLU A 178 -1.55 20.20 -4.33
N CYS A 179 -2.28 20.08 -3.21
CA CYS A 179 -1.69 19.91 -1.89
C CYS A 179 -1.00 18.54 -1.79
N PRO A 180 0.28 18.47 -1.35
CA PRO A 180 0.98 17.21 -1.20
C PRO A 180 0.33 16.32 -0.13
N ASN A 181 0.39 15.00 -0.35
CA ASN A 181 -0.13 14.06 0.64
C ASN A 181 0.66 14.10 1.97
N ALA A 182 0.15 13.41 3.00
CA ALA A 182 0.78 13.41 4.33
C ALA A 182 2.27 13.00 4.32
N MET A 183 2.65 12.01 3.52
CA MET A 183 4.03 11.51 3.44
C MET A 183 4.99 12.53 2.82
N TRP A 184 4.57 13.20 1.75
CA TRP A 184 5.37 14.23 1.08
C TRP A 184 5.46 15.52 1.88
N ARG A 185 4.46 15.85 2.71
CA ARG A 185 4.55 16.95 3.69
C ARG A 185 5.48 16.62 4.85
N LYS A 186 5.41 15.40 5.38
CA LYS A 186 6.17 14.98 6.57
C LYS A 186 7.64 14.68 6.28
N ARG A 187 7.96 14.13 5.11
CA ARG A 187 9.32 13.66 4.77
C ARG A 187 9.77 14.06 3.35
N PRO A 188 9.68 15.35 2.96
CA PRO A 188 9.89 15.79 1.57
C PRO A 188 11.23 15.36 0.97
N TYR A 189 12.32 15.42 1.74
CA TYR A 189 13.66 15.01 1.29
C TYR A 189 13.76 13.50 1.08
N ALA A 190 13.26 12.70 2.02
CA ALA A 190 13.34 11.25 1.93
C ALA A 190 12.43 10.72 0.80
N GLN A 191 11.27 11.35 0.59
CA GLN A 191 10.39 11.00 -0.53
C GLN A 191 11.00 11.35 -1.89
N LEU A 192 11.72 12.47 -2.02
CA LEU A 192 12.38 12.78 -3.28
C LEU A 192 13.63 11.92 -3.51
N ALA A 193 14.39 11.64 -2.46
CA ALA A 193 15.60 10.81 -2.54
C ALA A 193 15.28 9.38 -3.00
N LYS A 194 14.23 8.73 -2.49
CA LYS A 194 13.81 7.38 -2.92
C LYS A 194 13.50 7.33 -4.43
N CYS A 195 12.79 8.33 -4.97
CA CYS A 195 12.46 8.40 -6.39
C CYS A 195 13.72 8.66 -7.23
N THR A 196 14.60 9.56 -6.77
CA THR A 196 15.86 9.87 -7.46
C THR A 196 16.79 8.65 -7.50
N GLU A 197 16.88 7.89 -6.41
CA GLU A 197 17.64 6.65 -6.38
C GLU A 197 17.07 5.61 -7.35
N ALA A 198 15.75 5.43 -7.40
CA ALA A 198 15.10 4.52 -8.36
C ALA A 198 15.49 4.84 -9.81
N GLN A 199 15.50 6.13 -10.16
CA GLN A 199 15.92 6.62 -11.48
C GLN A 199 17.40 6.36 -11.74
N ALA A 200 18.28 6.58 -10.75
CA ALA A 200 19.71 6.31 -10.89
C ALA A 200 19.99 4.81 -11.09
N LEU A 201 19.30 3.95 -10.35
CA LEU A 201 19.40 2.49 -10.47
C LEU A 201 18.94 2.02 -11.86
N ARG A 202 17.80 2.48 -12.37
CA ARG A 202 17.34 2.13 -13.74
C ARG A 202 18.31 2.57 -14.82
N LYS A 203 18.96 3.73 -14.67
CA LYS A 203 20.01 4.19 -15.60
C LYS A 203 21.24 3.29 -15.58
N ALA A 204 21.62 2.78 -14.42
CA ALA A 204 22.83 1.97 -14.26
C ALA A 204 22.64 0.48 -14.62
N TRP A 205 21.44 -0.08 -14.43
CA TRP A 205 21.12 -1.48 -14.70
C TRP A 205 19.86 -1.63 -15.57
N PRO A 206 19.99 -1.76 -16.90
CA PRO A 206 18.85 -1.97 -17.79
C PRO A 206 17.97 -3.20 -17.44
N GLU A 207 18.54 -4.24 -16.83
CA GLU A 207 17.80 -5.43 -16.35
C GLU A 207 16.83 -5.14 -15.19
N ILE A 208 16.97 -3.99 -14.52
CA ILE A 208 15.96 -3.51 -13.57
C ILE A 208 14.64 -3.20 -14.31
N GLY A 209 14.74 -2.83 -15.59
CA GLY A 209 13.60 -2.46 -16.43
C GLY A 209 13.22 -0.99 -16.30
N SER A 210 12.15 -0.62 -17.00
CA SER A 210 11.67 0.77 -17.09
C SER A 210 10.40 1.04 -16.27
N GLU A 211 9.90 0.05 -15.53
CA GLU A 211 8.71 0.21 -14.69
C GLU A 211 8.95 1.33 -13.66
N PRO A 212 8.02 2.27 -13.45
CA PRO A 212 8.11 3.21 -12.34
C PRO A 212 7.93 2.46 -11.02
N THR A 213 8.60 2.93 -9.97
CA THR A 213 8.38 2.32 -8.65
C THR A 213 7.08 2.84 -8.02
N ALA A 214 6.55 2.10 -7.05
CA ALA A 214 5.36 2.51 -6.30
C ALA A 214 5.54 3.88 -5.65
N GLU A 215 6.77 4.19 -5.25
CA GLU A 215 7.17 5.50 -4.74
C GLU A 215 6.96 6.65 -5.73
N GLU A 216 7.18 6.40 -7.03
CA GLU A 216 7.06 7.40 -8.10
C GLU A 216 5.62 7.55 -8.60
N MET A 217 4.78 6.53 -8.41
CA MET A 217 3.39 6.47 -8.85
C MET A 217 2.38 6.80 -7.76
N GLU A 218 2.84 7.06 -6.54
CA GLU A 218 2.00 7.49 -5.43
C GLU A 218 1.16 8.72 -5.84
N GLY A 219 -0.16 8.65 -5.66
CA GLY A 219 -1.09 9.73 -6.00
C GLY A 219 -1.27 10.01 -7.50
N LYS A 220 -0.64 9.25 -8.40
CA LYS A 220 -0.79 9.41 -9.85
C LYS A 220 -1.81 8.42 -10.41
N GLU A 221 -2.70 8.92 -11.27
CA GLU A 221 -3.56 8.05 -12.07
C GLU A 221 -2.75 7.44 -13.22
N ILE A 222 -2.68 6.11 -13.27
CA ILE A 222 -2.13 5.41 -14.44
C ILE A 222 -3.29 4.96 -15.30
N ILE A 223 -3.50 5.67 -16.41
CA ILE A 223 -4.44 5.23 -17.44
C ILE A 223 -3.68 4.28 -18.35
N ILE A 224 -3.86 2.98 -18.16
CA ILE A 224 -3.34 1.99 -19.11
C ILE A 224 -4.30 1.96 -20.30
N ASN A 225 -3.86 2.53 -21.42
CA ASN A 225 -4.57 2.40 -22.69
C ASN A 225 -4.36 0.99 -23.24
N GLU A 226 -5.45 0.23 -23.25
CA GLU A 226 -5.65 -1.06 -23.93
C GLU A 226 -4.66 -2.17 -23.58
N ILE A 227 -5.15 -3.22 -22.92
CA ILE A 227 -4.48 -4.52 -22.91
C ILE A 227 -4.69 -5.14 -24.31
N PRO A 228 -3.64 -5.43 -25.10
CA PRO A 228 -3.80 -6.14 -26.36
C PRO A 228 -4.48 -7.48 -26.11
N GLY A 229 -5.60 -7.72 -26.79
CA GLY A 229 -6.53 -8.79 -26.49
C GLY A 229 -5.89 -10.18 -26.43
N ALA A 230 -5.83 -10.75 -25.23
CA ALA A 230 -5.69 -12.19 -25.08
C ALA A 230 -7.05 -12.83 -25.40
N GLN A 231 -7.15 -13.47 -26.57
CA GLN A 231 -8.25 -14.39 -26.84
C GLN A 231 -8.12 -15.61 -25.93
N VAL A 232 -8.71 -15.53 -24.74
CA VAL A 232 -8.99 -16.71 -23.93
C VAL A 232 -10.50 -16.77 -23.75
N GLN A 233 -11.15 -17.73 -24.42
CA GLN A 233 -12.50 -18.16 -24.07
C GLN A 233 -12.43 -18.77 -22.66
N GLN A 234 -12.58 -17.93 -21.64
CA GLN A 234 -12.89 -18.42 -20.30
C GLN A 234 -14.40 -18.66 -20.24
N GLN A 235 -14.77 -19.94 -20.33
CA GLN A 235 -15.94 -20.43 -19.61
C GLN A 235 -15.78 -20.03 -18.14
N LYS A 236 -16.82 -19.40 -17.58
CA LYS A 236 -16.91 -18.92 -16.20
C LYS A 236 -16.74 -20.11 -15.24
N ALA A 237 -15.50 -20.45 -14.90
CA ALA A 237 -15.22 -21.35 -13.79
C ALA A 237 -15.43 -20.54 -12.49
N PRO A 238 -16.17 -21.06 -11.50
CA PRO A 238 -16.39 -20.36 -10.24
C PRO A 238 -15.05 -20.17 -9.51
N ASN A 239 -14.85 -18.97 -8.95
CA ASN A 239 -13.69 -18.60 -8.14
C ASN A 239 -13.59 -19.54 -6.92
N ARG A 240 -12.74 -20.57 -7.01
CA ARG A 240 -12.59 -21.60 -5.98
C ARG A 240 -11.94 -21.08 -4.69
N THR A 241 -11.11 -20.04 -4.77
CA THR A 241 -10.44 -19.40 -3.62
C THR A 241 -11.42 -18.61 -2.74
N LEU A 242 -12.33 -17.85 -3.36
CA LEU A 242 -13.37 -17.07 -2.65
C LEU A 242 -14.45 -17.95 -1.99
N ALA A 243 -14.69 -19.15 -2.50
CA ALA A 243 -15.71 -20.06 -1.95
C ALA A 243 -15.29 -20.71 -0.62
N ALA A 244 -13.99 -20.96 -0.41
CA ALA A 244 -13.46 -21.51 0.84
C ALA A 244 -13.42 -20.45 1.95
N MET A 245 -13.01 -19.22 1.63
CA MET A 245 -12.86 -18.13 2.62
C MET A 245 -14.19 -17.57 3.15
N LYS A 246 -15.32 -17.77 2.45
CA LYS A 246 -16.65 -17.41 2.95
C LYS A 246 -17.23 -18.42 3.96
N GLY A 247 -16.61 -19.58 4.13
CA GLY A 247 -17.15 -20.67 4.95
C GLY A 247 -16.74 -20.68 6.42
N SER A 248 -15.77 -19.87 6.85
CA SER A 248 -15.12 -20.02 8.17
C SER A 248 -15.10 -18.77 9.06
N MET A 249 -15.83 -17.71 8.73
CA MET A 249 -15.98 -16.52 9.59
C MET A 249 -17.44 -16.13 9.83
N ASP A 250 -18.26 -17.09 10.26
CA ASP A 250 -19.56 -16.80 10.89
C ASP A 250 -19.64 -17.53 12.24
N GLN A 251 -19.25 -16.83 13.30
CA GLN A 251 -19.93 -16.98 14.59
C GLN A 251 -20.41 -15.59 15.02
N PRO A 252 -21.74 -15.34 15.03
CA PRO A 252 -22.29 -14.10 15.53
C PRO A 252 -22.36 -14.14 17.06
N VAL A 253 -21.90 -13.06 17.71
CA VAL A 253 -22.38 -12.70 19.05
C VAL A 253 -23.81 -12.20 18.89
N THR A 254 -24.75 -12.95 19.43
CA THR A 254 -26.20 -12.74 19.40
C THR A 254 -26.65 -11.44 20.05
N LEU A 255 -27.47 -10.67 19.34
CA LEU A 255 -28.58 -9.88 19.89
C LEU A 255 -29.76 -10.02 18.93
N GLU A 256 -30.89 -10.48 19.47
CA GLU A 256 -32.09 -10.94 18.77
C GLU A 256 -32.89 -9.79 18.14
N ALA A 257 -33.39 -10.00 16.91
CA ALA A 257 -34.68 -9.50 16.43
C ALA A 257 -35.14 -10.33 15.21
N GLU A 258 -36.40 -10.76 15.24
CA GLU A 258 -37.06 -11.72 14.34
C GLU A 258 -37.29 -11.22 12.88
N PRO A 259 -37.58 -12.13 11.91
CA PRO A 259 -37.39 -11.92 10.48
C PRO A 259 -38.67 -11.53 9.73
N GLN A 260 -38.60 -10.58 8.79
CA GLN A 260 -39.65 -10.42 7.78
C GLN A 260 -39.10 -10.06 6.38
N GLN A 261 -39.26 -11.05 5.49
CA GLN A 261 -39.74 -11.00 4.10
C GLN A 261 -39.01 -10.16 3.04
N HIS A 262 -38.44 -10.89 2.08
CA HIS A 262 -38.06 -10.48 0.73
C HIS A 262 -39.12 -9.62 0.04
N VAL A 263 -38.73 -8.41 -0.38
CA VAL A 263 -39.22 -7.75 -1.59
C VAL A 263 -38.03 -7.00 -2.20
N GLU A 264 -37.64 -7.35 -3.44
CA GLU A 264 -36.70 -6.54 -4.22
C GLU A 264 -37.37 -5.19 -4.57
N PRO A 265 -36.62 -4.08 -4.47
CA PRO A 265 -36.66 -3.14 -5.57
C PRO A 265 -35.27 -2.64 -5.98
N HIS A 266 -35.16 -2.38 -7.27
CA HIS A 266 -34.11 -1.66 -7.99
C HIS A 266 -33.23 -0.75 -7.09
N ILE A 267 -31.95 -1.12 -6.96
CA ILE A 267 -30.92 -0.26 -6.38
C ILE A 267 -30.35 0.60 -7.51
N GLU A 268 -30.65 1.91 -7.47
CA GLU A 268 -29.77 2.93 -8.05
C GLU A 268 -28.39 2.76 -7.39
N THR A 269 -27.37 2.52 -8.20
CA THR A 269 -25.99 2.36 -7.76
C THR A 269 -25.50 3.66 -7.12
N VAL A 270 -25.59 3.75 -5.79
CA VAL A 270 -24.82 4.73 -5.01
C VAL A 270 -23.37 4.26 -5.07
N GLU A 271 -22.51 5.03 -5.73
CA GLU A 271 -21.05 4.84 -5.70
C GLU A 271 -20.61 4.70 -4.23
N GLN A 272 -20.09 3.53 -3.83
CA GLN A 272 -19.38 3.41 -2.56
C GLN A 272 -18.09 4.23 -2.69
N VAL A 273 -18.10 5.41 -2.08
CA VAL A 273 -16.93 6.28 -2.01
C VAL A 273 -15.92 5.64 -1.05
N ASP A 274 -14.75 5.29 -1.55
CA ASP A 274 -13.65 4.80 -0.72
C ASP A 274 -13.12 5.94 0.17
N HIS A 275 -13.29 5.77 1.47
CA HIS A 275 -12.89 6.73 2.50
C HIS A 275 -11.52 6.43 3.13
N ALA A 276 -10.81 5.37 2.70
CA ALA A 276 -9.58 4.92 3.33
C ALA A 276 -8.47 5.98 3.32
N SER A 277 -8.27 6.68 2.20
CA SER A 277 -7.24 7.72 2.10
C SER A 277 -7.56 8.93 2.99
N ALA A 278 -8.82 9.38 2.98
CA ALA A 278 -9.25 10.50 3.83
C ALA A 278 -9.18 10.13 5.32
N TYR A 279 -9.53 8.89 5.67
CA TYR A 279 -9.40 8.37 7.03
C TYR A 279 -7.93 8.40 7.51
N ALA A 280 -7.00 7.95 6.65
CA ALA A 280 -5.57 7.95 6.98
C ALA A 280 -5.02 9.37 7.18
N ASP A 281 -5.41 10.31 6.32
CA ASP A 281 -5.00 11.72 6.44
C ASP A 281 -5.53 12.37 7.72
N HIS A 282 -6.81 12.16 8.05
CA HIS A 282 -7.41 12.67 9.28
C HIS A 282 -6.76 12.06 10.53
N SER A 283 -6.48 10.76 10.50
CA SER A 283 -5.78 10.08 11.60
C SER A 283 -4.37 10.64 11.79
N ALA A 284 -3.61 10.80 10.70
CA ALA A 284 -2.27 11.37 10.75
C ALA A 284 -2.24 12.83 11.23
N ALA A 285 -3.24 13.64 10.86
CA ALA A 285 -3.37 15.02 11.31
C ALA A 285 -3.65 15.10 12.83
N ILE A 286 -4.51 14.22 13.35
CA ILE A 286 -4.78 14.10 14.79
C ILE A 286 -3.51 13.68 15.52
N GLU A 287 -2.86 12.59 15.09
CA GLU A 287 -1.65 12.07 15.72
C GLU A 287 -0.47 13.06 15.69
N GLY A 288 -0.39 13.87 14.62
CA GLY A 288 0.66 14.86 14.42
C GLY A 288 0.50 16.14 15.24
N ALA A 289 -0.65 16.36 15.89
CA ALA A 289 -0.90 17.58 16.67
C ALA A 289 0.09 17.71 17.84
N SER A 290 0.75 18.86 17.97
CA SER A 290 1.78 19.13 18.98
C SER A 290 1.28 19.90 20.21
N SER A 291 0.06 20.44 20.13
CA SER A 291 -0.58 21.20 21.20
C SER A 291 -2.07 20.86 21.33
N GLY A 292 -2.69 21.24 22.45
CA GLY A 292 -4.13 21.07 22.65
C GLY A 292 -4.98 21.82 21.61
N GLU A 293 -4.54 23.01 21.17
CA GLU A 293 -5.22 23.79 20.14
C GLU A 293 -5.10 23.17 18.74
N GLU A 294 -3.94 22.62 18.39
CA GLU A 294 -3.77 21.86 17.15
C GLU A 294 -4.59 20.57 17.16
N TRP A 295 -4.61 19.87 18.29
CA TRP A 295 -5.40 18.66 18.46
C TRP A 295 -6.89 18.94 18.32
N GLN A 296 -7.40 20.01 18.95
CA GLN A 296 -8.81 20.40 18.87
C GLN A 296 -9.21 20.69 17.42
N ARG A 297 -8.39 21.45 16.67
CA ARG A 297 -8.64 21.76 15.25
C ARG A 297 -8.63 20.49 14.38
N ALA A 298 -7.63 19.63 14.54
CA ALA A 298 -7.51 18.40 13.77
C ALA A 298 -8.69 17.44 14.06
N TYR A 299 -9.07 17.31 15.33
CA TYR A 299 -10.19 16.46 15.72
C TYR A 299 -11.53 16.99 15.23
N THR A 300 -11.79 18.30 15.33
CA THR A 300 -13.04 18.90 14.83
C THR A 300 -13.23 18.65 13.33
N ALA A 301 -12.19 18.88 12.52
CA ALA A 301 -12.25 18.65 11.09
C ALA A 301 -12.46 17.16 10.74
N ALA A 302 -11.76 16.26 11.42
CA ALA A 302 -11.93 14.82 11.24
C ALA A 302 -13.31 14.32 11.68
N TRP A 303 -13.87 14.90 12.75
CA TRP A 303 -15.18 14.54 13.27
C TRP A 303 -16.32 14.98 12.34
N GLU A 304 -16.25 16.19 11.78
CA GLU A 304 -17.23 16.70 10.82
C GLU A 304 -17.22 15.84 9.54
N TRP A 305 -16.04 15.56 8.99
CA TRP A 305 -15.88 14.66 7.86
C TRP A 305 -16.42 13.27 8.15
N ALA A 306 -16.03 12.66 9.28
CA ALA A 306 -16.45 11.30 9.63
C ALA A 306 -17.98 11.17 9.73
N ASN A 307 -18.67 12.15 10.34
CA ASN A 307 -20.14 12.13 10.39
C ASN A 307 -20.77 12.33 9.00
N GLY A 308 -20.14 13.09 8.12
CA GLY A 308 -20.57 13.27 6.73
C GLY A 308 -20.48 12.01 5.87
N THR A 309 -19.69 11.01 6.27
CA THR A 309 -19.55 9.74 5.53
C THR A 309 -20.75 8.80 5.72
N GLY A 310 -21.49 8.95 6.82
CA GLY A 310 -22.55 8.01 7.20
C GLY A 310 -22.05 6.63 7.67
N ASP A 311 -20.74 6.40 7.76
CA ASP A 311 -20.15 5.12 8.20
C ASP A 311 -19.83 5.14 9.71
N PRO A 312 -20.53 4.33 10.53
CA PRO A 312 -20.28 4.26 11.98
C PRO A 312 -18.87 3.79 12.35
N GLN A 313 -18.20 3.00 11.50
CA GLN A 313 -16.84 2.51 11.76
C GLN A 313 -15.81 3.63 11.64
N ILE A 314 -15.97 4.50 10.65
CA ILE A 314 -15.12 5.68 10.44
C ILE A 314 -15.23 6.64 11.63
N VAL A 315 -16.46 6.93 12.08
CA VAL A 315 -16.71 7.79 13.24
C VAL A 315 -16.07 7.21 14.51
N LYS A 316 -16.20 5.90 14.73
CA LYS A 316 -15.59 5.21 15.86
C LYS A 316 -14.06 5.27 15.82
N GLY A 317 -13.47 5.06 14.65
CA GLY A 317 -12.03 5.10 14.43
C GLY A 317 -11.42 6.47 14.72
N ILE A 318 -12.01 7.54 14.16
CA ILE A 318 -11.57 8.92 14.42
C ILE A 318 -11.66 9.26 15.92
N LYS A 319 -12.72 8.82 16.60
CA LYS A 319 -12.88 9.02 18.06
C LYS A 319 -11.76 8.35 18.85
N GLN A 320 -11.35 7.15 18.45
CA GLN A 320 -10.29 6.40 19.11
C GLN A 320 -8.94 7.11 18.95
N VAL A 321 -8.55 7.44 17.73
CA VAL A 321 -7.27 8.10 17.42
C VAL A 321 -7.18 9.45 18.16
N ALA A 322 -8.27 10.23 18.18
CA ALA A 322 -8.33 11.49 18.91
C ALA A 322 -8.15 11.31 20.42
N GLY A 323 -8.85 10.33 21.02
CA GLY A 323 -8.76 10.06 22.45
C GLY A 323 -7.39 9.52 22.89
N GLU A 324 -6.70 8.77 22.04
CA GLU A 324 -5.32 8.32 22.29
C GLU A 324 -4.34 9.50 22.26
N ARG A 325 -4.40 10.36 21.24
CA ARG A 325 -3.50 11.52 21.16
C ARG A 325 -3.74 12.53 22.28
N LYS A 326 -5.00 12.78 22.66
CA LYS A 326 -5.33 13.71 23.75
C LYS A 326 -4.68 13.29 25.08
N ARG A 327 -4.75 11.99 25.40
CA ARG A 327 -4.09 11.42 26.58
C ARG A 327 -2.58 11.61 26.56
N GLN A 328 -1.93 11.47 25.39
CA GLN A 328 -0.49 11.69 25.26
C GLN A 328 -0.10 13.16 25.49
N LEU A 329 -0.90 14.11 24.95
CA LEU A 329 -0.65 15.55 25.14
C LEU A 329 -0.85 15.97 26.60
N ASP A 330 -1.88 15.45 27.26
CA ASP A 330 -2.17 15.77 28.66
C ASP A 330 -1.09 15.19 29.61
N GLN A 331 -0.48 14.05 29.27
CA GLN A 331 0.65 13.47 30.01
C GLN A 331 1.97 14.23 29.82
N GLN A 332 2.13 14.97 28.72
CA GLN A 332 3.32 15.79 28.45
C GLN A 332 3.27 17.17 29.12
N GLN A 333 2.09 17.57 29.61
CA GLN A 333 1.86 18.86 30.29
C GLN A 333 1.78 18.74 31.83
N ALA A 334 1.79 17.53 32.37
CA ALA A 334 1.78 17.22 33.81
C ALA A 334 3.20 17.06 34.36
#